data_AF-A0A2L0ERK5-F1
#
_entry.id   AF-A0A2L0ERK5-F1
#
_cell.length_a   1.000
_cell.length_b   1.000
_cell.length_c   1.000
_cell.angle_alpha   90.00
_cell.angle_beta   90.00
_cell.angle_gamma   90.00
#
_symmetry.space_group_name_H-M   'P 1'
#
loop_
_entity.id
_entity.type
_entity.pdbx_description
1 polymer ?
#
loop_
_entity_poly.entity_id
_entity_poly.type
_entity_poly.pdbx_seq_one_letter_code
_entity_poly.pdbx_strand_id
1 'polypeptide(L)'
;MGEPAVQPIDGPPVRLIEARATTSLDQNYQPVRTALDPSGATTVLSTSSFVLKFDRFLLPSAVGAALGHESVCLSADLAAQVKTYADCLNPIALTPSYNPVRREVTFRQVEGMPRLLPGTRYALTVLAPVDEAASAGIRAFDGAPLGANVRLEFTVAAMDPPETQPERPPSGDFFCQRDLECVSGMCQDDPVCTTCVRGAALYLWACAGCHGDADTAVGLNLDVGMTFNRLDPLHATAIGHAAHQTQMGERAHVGEHNPERFGTAMPLIDPGDPGNSYLLYKIIVGQNAVDPLLSPDQAEQVRAEIERLRGAFVMGLPMPPPKSNQSFRLFSEDPNDPLLVPHVDGTDILTAWILDGAKTRDCTAAP
;
A
#
# COMPACT_ATOMS: atom_id res chain seq x y z
N MET A 1 -13.74 -29.04 2.37
CA MET A 1 -12.74 -28.21 1.67
C MET A 1 -11.38 -28.78 2.03
N GLY A 2 -10.48 -28.99 1.06
CA GLY A 2 -9.13 -29.50 1.36
C GLY A 2 -8.36 -28.56 2.28
N GLU A 3 -7.39 -29.07 3.03
CA GLU A 3 -6.49 -28.24 3.83
C GLU A 3 -5.84 -27.19 2.93
N PRO A 4 -6.11 -25.90 3.13
CA PRO A 4 -5.63 -24.88 2.19
C PRO A 4 -4.10 -24.71 2.20
N ALA A 5 -3.43 -25.14 3.28
CA ALA A 5 -1.97 -25.26 3.35
C ALA A 5 -1.40 -26.32 2.39
N VAL A 6 -2.27 -27.15 1.79
CA VAL A 6 -1.91 -28.26 0.90
C VAL A 6 -2.35 -27.98 -0.54
N GLN A 7 -2.92 -26.80 -0.82
CA GLN A 7 -3.20 -26.41 -2.20
C GLN A 7 -1.88 -26.05 -2.90
N PRO A 8 -1.57 -26.68 -4.04
CA PRO A 8 -0.35 -26.38 -4.77
C PRO A 8 -0.37 -24.92 -5.25
N ILE A 9 0.81 -24.30 -5.23
CA ILE A 9 1.04 -22.99 -5.83
C ILE A 9 0.84 -23.14 -7.35
N ASP A 10 -0.28 -22.62 -7.87
CA ASP A 10 -0.66 -22.71 -9.30
C ASP A 10 -0.47 -21.37 -10.04
N GLY A 11 0.10 -20.37 -9.36
CA GLY A 11 0.37 -19.05 -9.91
C GLY A 11 1.74 -18.94 -10.59
N PRO A 12 1.89 -18.11 -11.66
CA PRO A 12 3.21 -17.81 -12.21
C PRO A 12 4.09 -17.10 -11.17
N PRO A 13 5.43 -17.22 -11.26
CA PRO A 13 6.33 -16.53 -10.36
C PRO A 13 6.11 -15.00 -10.39
N VAL A 14 6.31 -14.36 -9.24
CA VAL A 14 6.32 -12.90 -9.14
C VAL A 14 7.52 -12.34 -9.90
N ARG A 15 7.34 -11.18 -10.53
CA ARG A 15 8.43 -10.43 -11.15
C ARG A 15 8.50 -9.01 -10.59
N LEU A 16 9.72 -8.56 -10.33
CA LEU A 16 10.00 -7.14 -10.14
C LEU A 16 9.92 -6.45 -11.50
N ILE A 17 8.94 -5.56 -11.68
CA ILE A 17 8.75 -4.78 -12.91
C ILE A 17 9.72 -3.60 -12.92
N GLU A 18 9.82 -2.91 -11.78
CA GLU A 18 10.55 -1.65 -11.68
C GLU A 18 11.06 -1.48 -10.25
N ALA A 19 12.26 -0.94 -10.12
CA ALA A 19 12.80 -0.45 -8.86
C ALA A 19 13.17 1.02 -9.03
N ARG A 20 12.69 1.88 -8.13
CA ARG A 20 12.99 3.31 -8.11
C ARG A 20 13.64 3.67 -6.78
N ALA A 21 14.47 4.70 -6.80
CA ALA A 21 15.07 5.25 -5.60
C ALA A 21 14.95 6.78 -5.59
N THR A 22 14.98 7.39 -4.40
CA THR A 22 15.06 8.86 -4.29
C THR A 22 16.42 9.34 -4.75
N THR A 23 16.43 10.13 -5.82
CA THR A 23 17.64 10.64 -6.49
C THR A 23 17.84 12.14 -6.28
N SER A 24 16.77 12.88 -6.03
CA SER A 24 16.80 14.31 -5.74
C SER A 24 15.56 14.73 -4.94
N LEU A 25 15.47 16.03 -4.66
CA LEU A 25 14.28 16.68 -4.11
C LEU A 25 13.71 17.65 -5.15
N ASP A 26 12.40 17.87 -5.12
CA ASP A 26 11.74 18.90 -5.94
C ASP A 26 11.79 20.29 -5.25
N GLN A 27 11.09 21.27 -5.83
CA GLN A 27 11.05 22.65 -5.31
C GLN A 27 10.36 22.78 -3.95
N ASN A 28 9.56 21.77 -3.55
CA ASN A 28 8.86 21.69 -2.27
C ASN A 28 9.58 20.74 -1.29
N TYR A 29 10.83 20.39 -1.57
CA TYR A 29 11.64 19.44 -0.81
C TYR A 29 11.04 18.03 -0.75
N GLN A 30 10.18 17.66 -1.71
CA GLN A 30 9.61 16.33 -1.79
C GLN A 30 10.54 15.37 -2.54
N PRO A 31 10.62 14.10 -2.13
CA PRO A 31 11.43 13.09 -2.81
C PRO A 31 11.07 12.91 -4.29
N VAL A 32 12.04 13.12 -5.18
CA VAL A 32 11.93 12.74 -6.59
C VAL A 32 12.54 11.36 -6.76
N ARG A 33 11.73 10.45 -7.30
CA ARG A 33 12.11 9.04 -7.49
C ARG A 33 12.39 8.75 -8.96
N THR A 34 13.51 8.08 -9.22
CA THR A 34 13.90 7.66 -10.57
C THR A 34 14.17 6.16 -10.59
N ALA A 35 13.91 5.52 -11.73
CA ALA A 35 14.25 4.11 -11.93
C ALA A 35 15.76 3.88 -11.73
N LEU A 36 16.10 2.78 -11.06
CA LEU A 36 17.47 2.32 -10.92
C LEU A 36 17.95 1.72 -12.24
N ASP A 37 19.09 2.21 -12.74
CA ASP A 37 19.73 1.71 -13.94
C ASP A 37 20.33 0.32 -13.65
N PRO A 38 20.02 -0.71 -14.46
CA PRO A 38 20.57 -2.05 -14.27
C PRO A 38 22.11 -2.14 -14.29
N SER A 39 22.80 -1.18 -14.91
CA SER A 39 24.27 -1.08 -14.92
C SER A 39 24.86 -0.55 -13.59
N GLY A 40 24.00 -0.02 -12.72
CA GLY A 40 24.37 0.63 -11.47
C GLY A 40 24.82 2.08 -11.59
N ALA A 41 24.54 2.72 -12.74
CA ALA A 41 24.90 4.12 -13.00
C ALA A 41 24.06 5.14 -12.21
N THR A 42 22.91 4.74 -11.64
CA THR A 42 22.06 5.65 -10.90
C THR A 42 22.75 6.16 -9.63
N THR A 43 22.67 7.47 -9.44
CA THR A 43 23.09 8.15 -8.20
C THR A 43 21.87 8.44 -7.33
N VAL A 44 21.94 8.12 -6.04
CA VAL A 44 20.83 8.30 -5.08
C VAL A 44 21.24 9.18 -3.89
N LEU A 45 20.28 9.73 -3.15
CA LEU A 45 20.55 10.48 -1.92
C LEU A 45 20.97 9.56 -0.76
N SER A 46 21.68 10.08 0.24
CA SER A 46 22.06 9.29 1.42
C SER A 46 20.85 8.80 2.23
N THR A 47 19.72 9.51 2.14
CA THR A 47 18.44 9.22 2.79
C THR A 47 17.45 8.48 1.88
N SER A 48 17.94 7.90 0.78
CA SER A 48 17.07 7.33 -0.24
C SER A 48 16.11 6.27 0.31
N SER A 49 14.87 6.33 -0.16
CA SER A 49 13.89 5.25 -0.07
C SER A 49 13.86 4.48 -1.38
N PHE A 50 13.41 3.23 -1.33
CA PHE A 50 13.35 2.35 -2.49
C PHE A 50 11.92 1.90 -2.75
N VAL A 51 11.40 2.13 -3.94
CA VAL A 51 10.06 1.69 -4.34
C VAL A 51 10.20 0.53 -5.32
N LEU A 52 9.67 -0.62 -4.93
CA LEU A 52 9.67 -1.84 -5.73
C LEU A 52 8.27 -2.11 -6.25
N LYS A 53 8.10 -2.15 -7.58
CA LYS A 53 6.83 -2.43 -8.25
C LYS A 53 6.81 -3.85 -8.79
N PHE A 54 5.71 -4.56 -8.54
CA PHE A 54 5.54 -5.96 -8.93
C PHE A 54 4.35 -6.14 -9.87
N ASP A 55 4.38 -7.22 -10.64
CA ASP A 55 3.26 -7.58 -11.53
C ASP A 55 2.10 -8.29 -10.81
N ARG A 56 2.33 -8.73 -9.58
CA ARG A 56 1.37 -9.47 -8.76
C ARG A 56 1.01 -8.74 -7.47
N PHE A 57 -0.17 -9.02 -6.92
CA PHE A 57 -0.49 -8.66 -5.54
C PHE A 57 0.35 -9.50 -4.59
N LEU A 58 0.93 -8.87 -3.58
CA LEU A 58 1.87 -9.50 -2.69
C LEU A 58 1.16 -10.03 -1.45
N LEU A 59 1.72 -11.09 -0.89
CA LEU A 59 1.34 -11.59 0.43
C LEU A 59 1.80 -10.56 1.48
N PRO A 60 0.92 -10.01 2.33
CA PRO A 60 1.28 -9.01 3.33
C PRO A 60 2.36 -9.49 4.27
N SER A 61 2.33 -10.76 4.67
CA SER A 61 3.40 -11.33 5.51
C SER A 61 4.78 -11.35 4.83
N ALA A 62 4.86 -11.26 3.50
CA ALA A 62 6.14 -11.15 2.78
C ALA A 62 6.69 -9.72 2.69
N VAL A 63 5.86 -8.69 2.94
CA VAL A 63 6.20 -7.27 2.67
C VAL A 63 5.73 -6.27 3.74
N GLY A 64 5.09 -6.75 4.80
CA GLY A 64 4.54 -5.94 5.88
C GLY A 64 5.57 -5.59 6.94
N ALA A 65 5.25 -4.60 7.76
CA ALA A 65 6.15 -4.09 8.80
C ALA A 65 6.47 -5.14 9.89
N ALA A 66 5.57 -6.10 10.11
CA ALA A 66 5.64 -7.03 11.23
C ALA A 66 6.61 -8.21 11.05
N LEU A 67 6.92 -8.62 9.82
CA LEU A 67 7.87 -9.72 9.55
C LEU A 67 9.29 -9.22 9.23
N GLY A 68 9.51 -7.91 9.24
CA GLY A 68 10.83 -7.33 9.08
C GLY A 68 11.37 -7.41 7.66
N HIS A 69 12.57 -6.87 7.50
CA HIS A 69 13.28 -6.60 6.25
C HIS A 69 13.79 -7.86 5.52
N GLU A 70 13.37 -9.07 5.89
CA GLU A 70 13.96 -10.31 5.36
C GLU A 70 13.64 -10.57 3.88
N SER A 71 12.83 -9.74 3.24
CA SER A 71 12.58 -9.76 1.80
C SER A 71 13.58 -8.94 0.98
N VAL A 72 14.40 -8.09 1.62
CA VAL A 72 15.37 -7.22 0.94
C VAL A 72 16.66 -7.06 1.75
N CYS A 73 17.79 -7.21 1.08
CA CYS A 73 19.11 -6.89 1.62
C CYS A 73 19.66 -5.61 0.98
N LEU A 74 20.00 -4.59 1.78
CA LEU A 74 20.74 -3.41 1.33
C LEU A 74 22.11 -3.39 2.00
N SER A 75 23.19 -3.50 1.22
CA SER A 75 24.56 -3.57 1.75
C SER A 75 25.58 -2.89 0.83
N ALA A 76 26.67 -2.40 1.42
CA ALA A 76 27.84 -1.90 0.70
C ALA A 76 28.83 -3.02 0.33
N ASP A 77 28.62 -4.25 0.79
CA ASP A 77 29.45 -5.39 0.40
C ASP A 77 29.06 -5.90 -1.00
N LEU A 78 29.81 -5.44 -2.00
CA LEU A 78 29.56 -5.82 -3.38
C LEU A 78 30.13 -7.20 -3.74
N ALA A 79 31.04 -7.75 -2.94
CA ALA A 79 31.64 -9.06 -3.19
C ALA A 79 30.74 -10.21 -2.71
N ALA A 80 29.94 -9.96 -1.67
CA ALA A 80 29.00 -10.94 -1.13
C ALA A 80 27.90 -11.30 -2.14
N GLN A 81 27.77 -12.61 -2.42
CA GLN A 81 26.61 -13.15 -3.13
C GLN A 81 25.48 -13.42 -2.12
N VAL A 82 24.46 -12.56 -2.13
CA VAL A 82 23.33 -12.68 -1.22
C VAL A 82 22.29 -13.64 -1.80
N LYS A 83 22.17 -14.83 -1.22
CA LYS A 83 21.13 -15.81 -1.57
C LYS A 83 19.95 -15.72 -0.61
N THR A 84 20.25 -15.45 0.65
CA THR A 84 19.32 -15.33 1.78
C THR A 84 19.59 -14.05 2.54
N TYR A 85 18.66 -13.62 3.41
CA TYR A 85 18.91 -12.46 4.26
C TYR A 85 20.11 -12.66 5.21
N ALA A 86 20.37 -13.90 5.66
CA ALA A 86 21.51 -14.23 6.51
C ALA A 86 22.88 -14.01 5.82
N ASP A 87 22.91 -14.01 4.48
CA ASP A 87 24.12 -13.70 3.71
C ASP A 87 24.38 -12.18 3.62
N CYS A 88 23.43 -11.34 4.07
CA CYS A 88 23.54 -9.90 4.02
C CYS A 88 24.48 -9.39 5.12
N LEU A 89 25.72 -9.07 4.75
CA LEU A 89 26.71 -8.52 5.68
C LEU A 89 26.45 -7.03 5.92
N ASN A 90 26.38 -6.64 7.19
CA ASN A 90 26.13 -5.26 7.65
C ASN A 90 24.92 -4.60 6.95
N PRO A 91 23.72 -5.19 7.04
CA PRO A 91 22.55 -4.68 6.36
C PRO A 91 22.18 -3.28 6.86
N ILE A 92 21.80 -2.41 5.93
CA ILE A 92 21.11 -1.17 6.26
C ILE A 92 19.66 -1.50 6.55
N ALA A 93 19.21 -1.19 7.76
CA ALA A 93 17.83 -1.45 8.19
C ALA A 93 16.83 -0.58 7.41
N LEU A 94 15.79 -1.22 6.88
CA LEU A 94 14.70 -0.57 6.17
C LEU A 94 13.36 -0.99 6.77
N THR A 95 12.38 -0.10 6.71
CA THR A 95 10.98 -0.35 7.07
C THR A 95 10.13 -0.38 5.80
N PRO A 96 9.46 -1.49 5.48
CA PRO A 96 8.59 -1.58 4.32
C PRO A 96 7.19 -1.02 4.61
N SER A 97 6.53 -0.52 3.56
CA SER A 97 5.09 -0.27 3.53
C SER A 97 4.53 -0.72 2.17
N TYR A 98 3.48 -1.52 2.17
CA TYR A 98 2.88 -2.03 0.95
C TYR A 98 1.65 -1.21 0.53
N ASN A 99 1.65 -0.75 -0.72
CA ASN A 99 0.50 -0.16 -1.40
C ASN A 99 -0.09 -1.21 -2.37
N PRO A 100 -1.20 -1.89 -2.01
CA PRO A 100 -1.79 -2.93 -2.85
C PRO A 100 -2.39 -2.37 -4.15
N VAL A 101 -2.87 -1.12 -4.15
CA VAL A 101 -3.45 -0.45 -5.34
C VAL A 101 -2.42 -0.36 -6.46
N ARG A 102 -1.20 0.09 -6.13
CA ARG A 102 -0.10 0.21 -7.10
C ARG A 102 0.74 -1.07 -7.26
N ARG A 103 0.56 -2.06 -6.37
CA ARG A 103 1.44 -3.23 -6.19
C ARG A 103 2.89 -2.80 -5.96
N GLU A 104 3.04 -1.80 -5.10
CA GLU A 104 4.33 -1.18 -4.80
C GLU A 104 4.67 -1.35 -3.32
N VAL A 105 5.91 -1.74 -3.04
CA VAL A 105 6.46 -1.73 -1.67
C VAL A 105 7.48 -0.60 -1.58
N THR A 106 7.31 0.29 -0.61
CA THR A 106 8.28 1.34 -0.32
C THR A 106 9.10 0.96 0.89
N PHE A 107 10.41 0.84 0.74
CA PHE A 107 11.37 0.61 1.80
C PHE A 107 12.02 1.94 2.21
N ARG A 108 11.79 2.37 3.44
CA ARG A 108 12.32 3.62 4.01
C ARG A 108 13.43 3.31 5.00
N GLN A 109 14.42 4.19 5.11
CA GLN A 109 15.41 4.07 6.18
C GLN A 109 14.75 4.30 7.53
N VAL A 110 15.16 3.52 8.53
CA VAL A 110 14.66 3.65 9.90
C VAL A 110 15.19 4.97 10.50
N GLU A 111 14.30 5.78 11.07
CA GLU A 111 14.69 7.04 11.70
C GLU A 111 15.68 6.81 12.85
N GLY A 112 16.73 7.64 12.92
CA GLY A 112 17.80 7.52 13.90
C GLY A 112 18.89 6.48 13.56
N MET A 113 18.71 5.67 12.52
CA MET A 113 19.76 4.76 12.05
C MET A 113 20.76 5.47 11.11
N PRO A 114 22.00 4.92 10.96
CA PRO A 114 22.96 5.47 10.01
C PRO A 114 22.41 5.53 8.58
N ARG A 115 22.60 6.69 7.94
CA ARG A 115 22.30 6.91 6.51
C ARG A 115 23.30 6.15 5.63
N LEU A 116 23.00 6.07 4.33
CA LEU A 116 23.94 5.53 3.36
C LEU A 116 25.18 6.44 3.28
N LEU A 117 26.36 5.84 3.23
CA LEU A 117 27.61 6.60 3.17
C LEU A 117 27.76 7.32 1.81
N PRO A 118 27.99 8.64 1.79
CA PRO A 118 28.21 9.40 0.56
C PRO A 118 29.34 8.84 -0.31
N GLY A 119 29.15 8.86 -1.63
CA GLY A 119 30.11 8.36 -2.61
C GLY A 119 30.33 6.84 -2.58
N THR A 120 29.61 6.10 -1.72
CA THR A 120 29.73 4.65 -1.60
C THR A 120 28.75 3.95 -2.52
N ARG A 121 29.18 2.85 -3.14
CA ARG A 121 28.32 1.98 -3.97
C ARG A 121 27.66 0.93 -3.10
N TYR A 122 26.37 0.72 -3.31
CA TYR A 122 25.55 -0.27 -2.59
C TYR A 122 24.90 -1.23 -3.57
N ALA A 123 24.52 -2.40 -3.05
CA ALA A 123 23.65 -3.36 -3.71
C ALA A 123 22.35 -3.52 -2.90
N LEU A 124 21.22 -3.34 -3.59
CA LEU A 124 19.88 -3.71 -3.15
C LEU A 124 19.53 -5.07 -3.76
N THR A 125 19.42 -6.10 -2.93
CA THR A 125 19.03 -7.45 -3.36
C THR A 125 17.61 -7.73 -2.88
N VAL A 126 16.68 -7.87 -3.83
CA VAL A 126 15.31 -8.34 -3.59
C VAL A 126 15.34 -9.86 -3.58
N LEU A 127 14.89 -10.46 -2.47
CA LEU A 127 15.08 -11.88 -2.21
C LEU A 127 13.86 -12.69 -2.64
N ALA A 128 14.12 -13.76 -3.38
CA ALA A 128 13.19 -14.86 -3.53
C ALA A 128 13.27 -15.77 -2.29
N PRO A 129 12.17 -16.44 -1.91
CA PRO A 129 12.23 -17.47 -0.90
C PRO A 129 13.18 -18.60 -1.32
N VAL A 130 13.94 -19.15 -0.37
CA VAL A 130 14.88 -20.25 -0.67
C VAL A 130 14.19 -21.57 -0.97
N ASP A 131 12.99 -21.76 -0.40
CA ASP A 131 12.12 -22.90 -0.60
C ASP A 131 10.67 -22.51 -0.28
N GLU A 132 9.74 -23.47 -0.38
CA GLU A 132 8.32 -23.25 -0.11
C GLU A 132 8.02 -22.96 1.37
N ALA A 133 8.83 -23.46 2.30
CA ALA A 133 8.63 -23.33 3.74
C ALA A 133 9.25 -22.04 4.32
N ALA A 134 10.12 -21.37 3.55
CA ALA A 134 10.78 -20.15 3.99
C ALA A 134 9.78 -19.01 4.25
N SER A 135 9.84 -18.44 5.45
CA SER A 135 9.09 -17.25 5.86
C SER A 135 9.59 -15.97 5.19
N ALA A 136 10.85 -15.95 4.76
CA ALA A 136 11.50 -14.81 4.13
C ALA A 136 11.38 -14.83 2.60
N GLY A 137 11.49 -13.64 2.00
CA GLY A 137 11.45 -13.43 0.55
C GLY A 137 10.08 -13.00 0.02
N ILE A 138 10.07 -12.44 -1.18
CA ILE A 138 8.87 -11.90 -1.82
C ILE A 138 7.98 -13.04 -2.34
N ARG A 139 6.69 -12.99 -1.99
CA ARG A 139 5.64 -13.89 -2.46
C ARG A 139 4.41 -13.12 -2.93
N ALA A 140 3.73 -13.65 -3.94
CA ALA A 140 2.38 -13.23 -4.29
C ALA A 140 1.38 -13.69 -3.22
N PHE A 141 0.19 -13.10 -3.24
CA PHE A 141 -0.91 -13.43 -2.34
C PHE A 141 -1.31 -14.92 -2.37
N ASP A 142 -1.05 -15.63 -3.48
CA ASP A 142 -1.30 -17.07 -3.65
C ASP A 142 -0.08 -17.94 -3.32
N GLY A 143 0.97 -17.35 -2.72
CA GLY A 143 2.19 -18.04 -2.30
C GLY A 143 3.27 -18.14 -3.37
N ALA A 144 2.99 -17.79 -4.63
CA ALA A 144 3.96 -17.90 -5.71
C ALA A 144 5.22 -17.05 -5.42
N PRO A 145 6.42 -17.63 -5.50
CA PRO A 145 7.65 -16.92 -5.15
C PRO A 145 8.06 -15.91 -6.23
N LEU A 146 8.88 -14.94 -5.85
CA LEU A 146 9.71 -14.21 -6.80
C LEU A 146 10.57 -15.19 -7.61
N GLY A 147 10.60 -15.04 -8.94
CA GLY A 147 11.24 -16.02 -9.82
C GLY A 147 12.74 -16.24 -9.56
N ALA A 148 13.46 -15.22 -9.11
CA ALA A 148 14.85 -15.28 -8.69
C ALA A 148 15.21 -14.03 -7.86
N ASN A 149 16.32 -14.09 -7.11
CA ASN A 149 16.87 -12.89 -6.47
C ASN A 149 17.19 -11.83 -7.54
N VAL A 150 16.80 -10.59 -7.29
CA VAL A 150 17.12 -9.45 -8.18
C VAL A 150 18.08 -8.54 -7.46
N ARG A 151 19.28 -8.37 -8.02
CA ARG A 151 20.32 -7.49 -7.49
C ARG A 151 20.41 -6.23 -8.33
N LEU A 152 20.31 -5.09 -7.66
CA LEU A 152 20.40 -3.75 -8.25
C LEU A 152 21.50 -3.00 -7.54
N GLU A 153 22.37 -2.35 -8.30
CA GLU A 153 23.46 -1.56 -7.73
C GLU A 153 23.21 -0.08 -7.98
N PHE A 154 23.80 0.77 -7.15
CA PHE A 154 23.72 2.22 -7.29
C PHE A 154 24.83 2.89 -6.48
N THR A 155 25.09 4.17 -6.74
CA THR A 155 26.06 4.96 -5.99
C THR A 155 25.34 6.04 -5.19
N VAL A 156 25.75 6.26 -3.94
CA VAL A 156 25.24 7.38 -3.15
C VAL A 156 25.94 8.66 -3.60
N ALA A 157 25.19 9.75 -3.75
CA ALA A 157 25.74 11.05 -4.07
C ALA A 157 26.88 11.42 -3.11
N ALA A 158 27.91 12.11 -3.60
CA ALA A 158 29.01 12.58 -2.77
C ALA A 158 28.58 13.63 -1.73
N MET A 159 27.47 14.32 -2.02
CA MET A 159 26.86 15.32 -1.17
C MET A 159 25.36 15.30 -1.40
N ASP A 160 24.59 15.31 -0.32
CA ASP A 160 23.14 15.51 -0.38
C ASP A 160 22.83 16.99 -0.59
N PRO A 161 21.73 17.34 -1.28
CA PRO A 161 21.15 18.67 -1.20
C PRO A 161 20.93 19.08 0.26
N PRO A 162 21.01 20.39 0.57
CA PRO A 162 20.46 20.90 1.82
C PRO A 162 19.00 20.42 2.02
N GLU A 163 18.51 20.42 3.26
CA GLU A 163 17.17 19.93 3.61
C GLU A 163 16.91 18.42 3.43
N THR A 164 17.88 17.63 2.99
CA THR A 164 17.72 16.17 2.81
C THR A 164 17.43 15.45 4.13
N GLN A 165 16.22 14.91 4.25
CA GLN A 165 15.75 14.09 5.37
C GLN A 165 15.40 12.67 4.91
N PRO A 166 15.43 11.67 5.81
CA PRO A 166 14.79 10.38 5.59
C PRO A 166 13.33 10.57 5.19
N GLU A 167 12.93 9.91 4.10
CA GLU A 167 11.52 9.86 3.76
C GLU A 167 10.75 9.21 4.92
N ARG A 168 9.65 9.86 5.33
CA ARG A 168 8.74 9.34 6.34
C ARG A 168 7.52 8.69 5.67
N PRO A 169 6.85 7.73 6.33
CA PRO A 169 5.51 7.37 5.92
C PRO A 169 4.62 8.62 5.84
N PRO A 170 3.61 8.64 4.94
CA PRO A 170 2.62 9.71 4.92
C PRO A 170 2.04 9.92 6.32
N SER A 171 1.96 11.17 6.76
CA SER A 171 1.34 11.54 8.04
C SER A 171 0.52 12.80 7.87
N GLY A 172 -0.60 12.89 8.56
CA GLY A 172 -1.51 14.02 8.46
C GLY A 172 -2.95 13.62 8.71
N ASP A 173 -3.85 14.58 8.60
CA ASP A 173 -5.27 14.32 8.73
C ASP A 173 -5.87 13.80 7.41
N PHE A 174 -5.53 12.57 7.05
CA PHE A 174 -6.03 11.93 5.84
C PHE A 174 -7.52 11.56 5.92
N PHE A 175 -8.08 11.51 7.12
CA PHE A 175 -9.50 11.20 7.31
C PHE A 175 -10.39 12.38 6.93
N CYS A 176 -10.11 13.56 7.48
CA CYS A 176 -10.88 14.79 7.22
C CYS A 176 -10.17 15.73 6.24
N GLN A 177 -9.11 15.29 5.54
CA GLN A 177 -8.30 16.13 4.66
C GLN A 177 -9.17 17.08 3.84
N ARG A 178 -8.86 18.38 3.89
CA ARG A 178 -9.62 19.41 3.20
C ARG A 178 -8.85 19.92 1.99
N ASP A 179 -9.59 20.18 0.92
CA ASP A 179 -9.09 20.92 -0.24
C ASP A 179 -8.99 22.41 0.12
N LEU A 180 -7.77 22.92 0.19
CA LEU A 180 -7.50 24.31 0.57
C LEU A 180 -8.02 25.31 -0.45
N GLU A 181 -8.04 24.96 -1.74
CA GLU A 181 -8.60 25.82 -2.78
C GLU A 181 -10.12 25.93 -2.60
N CYS A 182 -10.80 24.79 -2.38
CA CYS A 182 -12.22 24.77 -2.03
C CYS A 182 -12.51 25.60 -0.78
N VAL A 183 -11.73 25.45 0.30
CA VAL A 183 -11.93 26.23 1.53
C VAL A 183 -11.79 27.73 1.25
N SER A 184 -10.74 28.14 0.52
CA SER A 184 -10.50 29.55 0.19
C SER A 184 -11.55 30.16 -0.76
N GLY A 185 -12.18 29.33 -1.60
CA GLY A 185 -13.17 29.76 -2.59
C GLY A 185 -14.61 29.74 -2.08
N MET A 186 -14.98 28.75 -1.26
CA MET A 186 -16.38 28.52 -0.84
C MET A 186 -16.64 28.82 0.64
N CYS A 187 -15.59 28.80 1.47
CA CYS A 187 -15.72 28.76 2.93
C CYS A 187 -14.68 29.64 3.63
N GLN A 188 -14.52 30.89 3.16
CA GLN A 188 -13.47 31.81 3.62
C GLN A 188 -13.43 32.02 5.13
N ASP A 189 -14.59 31.97 5.79
CA ASP A 189 -14.75 32.18 7.23
C ASP A 189 -15.05 30.89 8.01
N ASP A 190 -15.04 29.72 7.34
CA ASP A 190 -15.37 28.43 7.95
C ASP A 190 -14.23 27.41 7.78
N PRO A 191 -13.29 27.32 8.75
CA PRO A 191 -12.19 26.37 8.71
C PRO A 191 -12.64 24.90 8.88
N VAL A 192 -13.91 24.66 9.24
CA VAL A 192 -14.49 23.31 9.39
C VAL A 192 -15.42 22.93 8.25
N CYS A 193 -15.39 23.68 7.14
CA CYS A 193 -16.21 23.47 5.96
C CYS A 193 -16.19 22.01 5.45
N THR A 194 -17.26 21.28 5.76
CA THR A 194 -17.39 19.84 5.48
C THR A 194 -17.54 19.55 3.99
N THR A 195 -18.12 20.49 3.21
CA THR A 195 -18.22 20.38 1.75
C THR A 195 -16.86 20.28 1.05
N CYS A 196 -15.81 20.82 1.68
CA CYS A 196 -14.44 20.77 1.16
C CYS A 196 -13.62 19.58 1.69
N VAL A 197 -14.22 18.68 2.47
CA VAL A 197 -13.56 17.42 2.84
C VAL A 197 -13.38 16.57 1.58
N ARG A 198 -12.15 16.10 1.40
CA ARG A 198 -11.68 15.18 0.35
C ARG A 198 -10.88 14.01 0.95
N GLY A 199 -10.84 13.88 2.27
CA GLY A 199 -10.19 12.78 2.97
C GLY A 199 -10.96 11.45 2.88
N ALA A 200 -10.45 10.42 3.56
CA ALA A 200 -11.04 9.08 3.63
C ALA A 200 -12.53 9.10 4.04
N ALA A 201 -12.95 10.05 4.88
CA ALA A 201 -14.35 10.17 5.31
C ALA A 201 -15.34 10.32 4.15
N LEU A 202 -15.00 11.11 3.11
CA LEU A 202 -15.84 11.27 1.93
C LEU A 202 -16.03 9.95 1.18
N TYR A 203 -14.96 9.16 1.07
CA TYR A 203 -14.98 7.86 0.40
C TYR A 203 -15.81 6.83 1.15
N LEU A 204 -15.63 6.75 2.47
CA LEU A 204 -16.41 5.84 3.31
C LEU A 204 -17.89 6.21 3.28
N TRP A 205 -18.21 7.51 3.33
CA TRP A 205 -19.58 8.00 3.18
C TRP A 205 -20.20 7.62 1.84
N ALA A 206 -19.42 7.67 0.74
CA ALA A 206 -19.89 7.23 -0.57
C ALA A 206 -20.24 5.73 -0.62
N CYS A 207 -19.69 4.93 0.28
CA CYS A 207 -20.04 3.52 0.47
C CYS A 207 -21.23 3.30 1.44
N ALA A 208 -21.59 4.30 2.25
CA ALA A 208 -22.65 4.19 3.25
C ALA A 208 -24.05 3.93 2.65
N GLY A 209 -24.28 4.27 1.38
CA GLY A 209 -25.52 3.93 0.67
C GLY A 209 -25.76 2.41 0.55
N CYS A 210 -24.71 1.60 0.64
CA CYS A 210 -24.79 0.13 0.68
C CYS A 210 -24.33 -0.46 2.03
N HIS A 211 -23.56 0.29 2.81
CA HIS A 211 -22.96 -0.12 4.08
C HIS A 211 -23.37 0.79 5.24
N GLY A 212 -24.66 1.09 5.37
CA GLY A 212 -25.19 2.00 6.39
C GLY A 212 -26.17 1.34 7.35
N ASP A 213 -26.70 2.13 8.29
CA ASP A 213 -27.54 1.70 9.43
C ASP A 213 -28.72 0.78 9.12
N ALA A 214 -29.27 0.83 7.89
CA ALA A 214 -30.42 0.01 7.51
C ALA A 214 -30.09 -1.49 7.40
N ASP A 215 -28.81 -1.87 7.35
CA ASP A 215 -28.36 -3.23 7.08
C ASP A 215 -27.17 -3.66 7.99
N THR A 216 -27.21 -3.30 9.28
CA THR A 216 -26.19 -3.77 10.25
C THR A 216 -26.03 -5.29 10.32
N ALA A 217 -27.00 -6.06 9.80
CA ALA A 217 -26.92 -7.51 9.64
C ALA A 217 -25.79 -7.99 8.71
N VAL A 218 -25.22 -7.13 7.85
CA VAL A 218 -24.08 -7.49 6.97
C VAL A 218 -22.71 -7.21 7.59
N GLY A 219 -22.65 -6.64 8.80
CA GLY A 219 -21.44 -6.50 9.62
C GLY A 219 -20.40 -5.49 9.17
N LEU A 220 -20.73 -4.61 8.23
CA LEU A 220 -19.91 -3.47 7.85
C LEU A 220 -20.78 -2.21 7.84
N ASN A 221 -20.50 -1.27 8.73
CA ASN A 221 -21.16 0.03 8.79
C ASN A 221 -20.12 1.15 8.60
N LEU A 222 -20.18 1.76 7.42
CA LEU A 222 -19.33 2.87 6.98
C LEU A 222 -20.06 4.23 7.07
N ASP A 223 -21.22 4.28 7.74
CA ASP A 223 -21.94 5.54 7.95
C ASP A 223 -21.15 6.46 8.90
N VAL A 224 -20.44 7.40 8.29
CA VAL A 224 -19.73 8.48 8.97
C VAL A 224 -20.59 9.73 9.20
N GLY A 225 -21.88 9.69 8.82
CA GLY A 225 -22.79 10.82 8.87
C GLY A 225 -22.55 11.84 7.74
N MET A 226 -23.57 12.64 7.44
CA MET A 226 -23.52 13.68 6.39
C MET A 226 -22.44 14.73 6.59
N THR A 227 -22.04 14.95 7.85
CA THR A 227 -21.00 15.92 8.25
C THR A 227 -19.72 15.24 8.71
N PHE A 228 -19.57 13.92 8.47
CA PHE A 228 -18.39 13.14 8.80
C PHE A 228 -18.01 13.18 10.30
N ASN A 229 -19.01 13.19 11.17
CA ASN A 229 -18.86 13.30 12.64
C ASN A 229 -19.35 12.08 13.40
N ARG A 230 -19.80 11.03 12.70
CA ARG A 230 -20.29 9.79 13.32
C ARG A 230 -19.23 8.69 13.18
N LEU A 231 -18.38 8.54 14.19
CA LEU A 231 -17.23 7.63 14.09
C LEU A 231 -17.49 6.24 14.68
N ASP A 232 -18.42 6.13 15.63
CA ASP A 232 -18.70 4.88 16.35
C ASP A 232 -18.96 3.67 15.42
N PRO A 233 -19.73 3.79 14.32
CA PRO A 233 -19.96 2.65 13.43
C PRO A 233 -18.68 2.09 12.81
N LEU A 234 -17.74 2.96 12.47
CA LEU A 234 -16.48 2.58 11.83
C LEU A 234 -15.61 1.78 12.81
N HIS A 235 -15.53 2.21 14.07
CA HIS A 235 -14.81 1.48 15.13
C HIS A 235 -15.52 0.19 15.56
N ALA A 236 -16.85 0.20 15.53
CA ALA A 236 -17.66 -0.94 15.94
C ALA A 236 -17.69 -2.07 14.91
N THR A 237 -17.39 -1.80 13.64
CA THR A 237 -17.61 -2.78 12.56
C THR A 237 -16.48 -2.90 11.54
N ALA A 238 -15.60 -1.91 11.36
CA ALA A 238 -14.62 -1.90 10.28
C ALA A 238 -13.17 -1.90 10.77
N ILE A 239 -12.79 -0.96 11.63
CA ILE A 239 -11.40 -0.83 12.09
C ILE A 239 -11.08 -1.95 13.10
N GLY A 240 -10.11 -2.81 12.77
CA GLY A 240 -9.70 -3.92 13.62
C GLY A 240 -10.63 -5.13 13.64
N HIS A 241 -11.71 -5.12 12.86
CA HIS A 241 -12.64 -6.25 12.73
C HIS A 241 -12.30 -7.09 11.51
N ALA A 242 -12.40 -8.41 11.63
CA ALA A 242 -12.23 -9.30 10.48
C ALA A 242 -13.37 -9.13 9.48
N ALA A 243 -13.04 -9.12 8.19
CA ALA A 243 -14.05 -9.14 7.14
C ALA A 243 -14.86 -10.43 7.19
N HIS A 244 -16.19 -10.31 7.15
CA HIS A 244 -17.11 -11.46 7.22
C HIS A 244 -16.80 -12.57 6.21
N GLN A 245 -16.23 -12.22 5.07
CA GLN A 245 -15.91 -13.15 3.99
C GLN A 245 -14.55 -13.86 4.16
N THR A 246 -13.78 -13.45 5.16
CA THR A 246 -12.45 -13.97 5.49
C THR A 246 -12.46 -14.72 6.83
N GLN A 247 -13.57 -14.64 7.57
CA GLN A 247 -13.71 -15.25 8.89
C GLN A 247 -13.54 -16.76 8.84
N MET A 248 -12.69 -17.26 9.72
CA MET A 248 -12.47 -18.69 9.92
C MET A 248 -12.37 -18.97 11.43
N GLY A 249 -12.95 -20.08 11.87
CA GLY A 249 -12.80 -20.57 13.25
C GLY A 249 -13.52 -19.74 14.33
N GLU A 250 -13.14 -20.00 15.58
CA GLU A 250 -13.83 -19.48 16.78
C GLU A 250 -13.56 -17.99 17.06
N ARG A 251 -12.54 -17.40 16.41
CA ARG A 251 -12.17 -15.98 16.51
C ARG A 251 -12.56 -15.18 15.28
N ALA A 252 -13.62 -15.61 14.59
CA ALA A 252 -14.14 -15.02 13.37
C ALA A 252 -14.26 -13.48 13.37
N HIS A 253 -14.44 -12.82 14.51
CA HIS A 253 -14.63 -11.36 14.57
C HIS A 253 -13.32 -10.56 14.66
N VAL A 254 -12.19 -11.18 15.05
CA VAL A 254 -10.92 -10.47 15.25
C VAL A 254 -10.07 -10.58 13.99
N GLY A 255 -9.65 -9.43 13.46
CA GLY A 255 -8.72 -9.38 12.34
C GLY A 255 -7.34 -9.95 12.71
N GLU A 256 -6.77 -10.80 11.86
CA GLU A 256 -5.39 -11.25 11.98
C GLU A 256 -4.46 -10.27 11.27
N HIS A 257 -3.50 -9.67 11.98
CA HIS A 257 -2.54 -8.72 11.42
C HIS A 257 -1.48 -9.37 10.51
N ASN A 258 -1.18 -10.65 10.73
CA ASN A 258 -0.18 -11.40 9.96
C ASN A 258 -0.69 -12.81 9.71
N PRO A 259 -1.73 -12.97 8.88
CA PRO A 259 -2.26 -14.28 8.62
C PRO A 259 -1.22 -15.08 7.83
N GLU A 260 -1.01 -16.33 8.21
CA GLU A 260 -0.12 -17.25 7.48
C GLU A 260 -0.56 -17.39 6.02
N ARG A 261 -1.88 -17.37 5.81
CA ARG A 261 -2.51 -17.43 4.49
C ARG A 261 -3.20 -16.11 4.19
N PHE A 262 -2.88 -15.54 3.03
CA PHE A 262 -3.57 -14.35 2.53
C PHE A 262 -5.08 -14.54 2.62
N GLY A 263 -5.72 -13.58 3.27
CA GLY A 263 -7.16 -13.56 3.32
C GLY A 263 -7.83 -14.45 4.36
N THR A 264 -7.07 -15.07 5.25
CA THR A 264 -7.65 -15.71 6.43
C THR A 264 -7.82 -14.67 7.52
N ALA A 265 -9.03 -14.54 8.06
CA ALA A 265 -9.40 -13.58 9.10
C ALA A 265 -8.88 -12.15 8.84
N MET A 266 -8.76 -11.76 7.57
CA MET A 266 -8.19 -10.47 7.19
C MET A 266 -9.04 -9.32 7.75
N PRO A 267 -8.43 -8.33 8.42
CA PRO A 267 -9.13 -7.13 8.87
C PRO A 267 -9.83 -6.42 7.72
N LEU A 268 -11.00 -5.83 7.97
CA LEU A 268 -11.69 -4.94 7.03
C LEU A 268 -10.81 -3.72 6.75
N ILE A 269 -10.35 -3.09 7.82
CA ILE A 269 -9.34 -2.03 7.83
C ILE A 269 -8.33 -2.38 8.91
N ASP A 270 -7.06 -2.55 8.52
CA ASP A 270 -5.93 -2.83 9.40
C ASP A 270 -5.08 -1.56 9.59
N PRO A 271 -5.20 -0.86 10.74
CA PRO A 271 -4.38 0.32 11.03
C PRO A 271 -2.88 0.07 10.83
N GLY A 272 -2.27 0.81 9.91
CA GLY A 272 -0.85 0.75 9.60
C GLY A 272 -0.48 -0.26 8.52
N ASP A 273 -1.41 -1.13 8.10
CA ASP A 273 -1.16 -2.14 7.06
C ASP A 273 -2.25 -2.14 5.97
N PRO A 274 -2.12 -1.29 4.94
CA PRO A 274 -3.00 -1.32 3.78
C PRO A 274 -2.97 -2.66 3.05
N GLY A 275 -1.82 -3.35 3.03
CA GLY A 275 -1.67 -4.67 2.46
C GLY A 275 -2.53 -5.72 3.15
N ASN A 276 -2.81 -5.54 4.44
CA ASN A 276 -3.66 -6.44 5.21
C ASN A 276 -5.11 -5.94 5.37
N SER A 277 -5.53 -4.92 4.61
CA SER A 277 -6.88 -4.34 4.68
C SER A 277 -7.82 -4.85 3.57
N TYR A 278 -8.78 -5.71 3.93
CA TYR A 278 -9.72 -6.35 2.98
C TYR A 278 -10.52 -5.34 2.14
N LEU A 279 -10.90 -4.20 2.72
CA LEU A 279 -11.66 -3.17 2.02
C LEU A 279 -10.93 -2.68 0.77
N LEU A 280 -9.60 -2.54 0.80
CA LEU A 280 -8.83 -2.14 -0.38
C LEU A 280 -8.92 -3.18 -1.48
N TYR A 281 -8.78 -4.46 -1.16
CA TYR A 281 -8.91 -5.54 -2.15
C TYR A 281 -10.31 -5.62 -2.74
N LYS A 282 -11.35 -5.37 -1.94
CA LYS A 282 -12.73 -5.26 -2.41
C LYS A 282 -12.93 -4.18 -3.46
N ILE A 283 -12.26 -3.05 -3.26
CA ILE A 283 -12.27 -1.92 -4.16
C ILE A 283 -11.43 -2.19 -5.42
N ILE A 284 -10.25 -2.80 -5.24
CA ILE A 284 -9.31 -3.15 -6.31
C ILE A 284 -9.89 -4.22 -7.26
N VAL A 285 -10.75 -5.14 -6.81
CA VAL A 285 -11.39 -6.07 -7.76
C VAL A 285 -12.57 -5.47 -8.52
N GLY A 286 -12.87 -4.18 -8.30
CA GLY A 286 -13.88 -3.42 -9.02
C GLY A 286 -13.45 -2.99 -10.42
N GLN A 287 -14.39 -2.38 -11.16
CA GLN A 287 -14.20 -1.97 -12.56
C GLN A 287 -13.14 -0.87 -12.75
N ASN A 288 -12.68 -0.22 -11.68
CA ASN A 288 -11.86 1.00 -11.74
C ASN A 288 -10.43 0.81 -11.26
N ALA A 289 -9.96 -0.43 -11.20
CA ALA A 289 -8.63 -0.74 -10.66
C ALA A 289 -7.55 -0.95 -11.72
N VAL A 290 -7.88 -0.76 -13.00
CA VAL A 290 -6.90 -0.75 -14.07
C VAL A 290 -6.58 0.71 -14.37
N ASP A 291 -5.33 1.10 -14.16
CA ASP A 291 -4.83 2.42 -14.50
C ASP A 291 -5.00 2.68 -16.01
N PRO A 292 -5.78 3.71 -16.42
CA PRO A 292 -6.07 3.97 -17.82
C PRO A 292 -4.85 4.48 -18.60
N LEU A 293 -3.78 4.88 -17.92
CA LEU A 293 -2.51 5.29 -18.54
C LEU A 293 -1.64 4.09 -18.95
N LEU A 294 -2.01 2.86 -18.57
CA LEU A 294 -1.29 1.65 -18.95
C LEU A 294 -1.44 1.35 -20.45
N SER A 295 -0.41 0.74 -21.05
CA SER A 295 -0.54 0.19 -22.40
C SER A 295 -1.60 -0.93 -22.43
N PRO A 296 -2.20 -1.24 -23.58
CA PRO A 296 -3.20 -2.31 -23.69
C PRO A 296 -2.74 -3.66 -23.11
N ASP A 297 -1.49 -4.05 -23.38
CA ASP A 297 -0.90 -5.30 -22.88
C ASP A 297 -0.70 -5.27 -21.36
N GLN A 298 -0.23 -4.14 -20.81
CA GLN A 298 -0.09 -3.96 -19.37
C GLN A 298 -1.45 -4.00 -18.69
N ALA A 299 -2.44 -3.28 -19.22
CA ALA A 299 -3.80 -3.26 -18.72
C ALA A 299 -4.41 -4.68 -18.69
N GLU A 300 -4.18 -5.47 -19.73
CA GLU A 300 -4.67 -6.86 -19.78
C GLU A 300 -3.98 -7.76 -18.75
N GLN A 301 -2.67 -7.60 -18.53
CA GLN A 301 -1.97 -8.29 -17.44
C GLN A 301 -2.54 -7.92 -16.07
N VAL A 302 -2.89 -6.64 -15.84
CA VAL A 302 -3.53 -6.20 -14.60
C VAL A 302 -4.91 -6.83 -14.44
N ARG A 303 -5.74 -6.86 -15.50
CA ARG A 303 -7.06 -7.51 -15.46
C ARG A 303 -6.95 -8.99 -15.12
N ALA A 304 -6.01 -9.69 -15.75
CA ALA A 304 -5.77 -11.10 -15.47
C ALA A 304 -5.37 -11.33 -14.01
N GLU A 305 -4.52 -10.47 -13.43
CA GLU A 305 -4.15 -10.55 -12.01
C GLU A 305 -5.32 -10.20 -11.07
N ILE A 306 -6.15 -9.22 -11.42
CA ILE A 306 -7.37 -8.90 -10.66
C ILE A 306 -8.34 -10.08 -10.65
N GLU A 307 -8.56 -10.74 -11.80
CA GLU A 307 -9.43 -11.91 -11.86
C GLU A 307 -8.86 -13.10 -11.09
N ARG A 308 -7.53 -13.28 -11.05
CA ARG A 308 -6.88 -14.26 -10.16
C ARG A 308 -7.14 -13.94 -8.69
N LEU A 309 -6.89 -12.70 -8.26
CA LEU A 309 -7.15 -12.24 -6.89
C LEU A 309 -8.63 -12.46 -6.51
N ARG A 310 -9.54 -12.13 -7.42
CA ARG A 310 -10.98 -12.32 -7.23
C ARG A 310 -11.36 -13.79 -7.11
N GLY A 311 -10.86 -14.64 -8.01
CA GLY A 311 -11.15 -16.08 -8.00
C GLY A 311 -10.57 -16.82 -6.81
N ALA A 312 -9.43 -16.36 -6.29
CA ALA A 312 -8.75 -17.00 -5.18
C ALA A 312 -9.26 -16.56 -3.80
N PHE A 313 -9.67 -15.31 -3.65
CA PHE A 313 -9.86 -14.72 -2.34
C PHE A 313 -11.06 -13.78 -2.19
N VAL A 314 -11.28 -12.86 -3.14
CA VAL A 314 -12.31 -11.84 -2.96
C VAL A 314 -13.70 -12.38 -3.31
N MET A 315 -14.42 -12.86 -2.29
CA MET A 315 -15.73 -13.50 -2.44
C MET A 315 -16.87 -12.51 -2.70
N GLY A 316 -17.84 -12.85 -3.56
CA GLY A 316 -19.02 -12.01 -3.80
C GLY A 316 -18.79 -10.86 -4.79
N LEU A 317 -19.60 -9.81 -4.70
CA LEU A 317 -19.50 -8.67 -5.62
C LEU A 317 -18.29 -7.78 -5.27
N PRO A 318 -17.64 -7.17 -6.28
CA PRO A 318 -16.65 -6.13 -6.05
C PRO A 318 -17.32 -4.86 -5.50
N MET A 319 -16.52 -3.94 -4.96
CA MET A 319 -16.95 -2.62 -4.52
C MET A 319 -16.34 -1.54 -5.43
N PRO A 320 -17.11 -0.54 -5.89
CA PRO A 320 -18.57 -0.55 -5.93
C PRO A 320 -19.10 -1.62 -6.92
N PRO A 321 -20.38 -2.03 -6.81
CA PRO A 321 -20.96 -3.03 -7.71
C PRO A 321 -20.94 -2.57 -9.19
N PRO A 322 -20.86 -3.48 -10.17
CA PRO A 322 -20.79 -3.14 -11.61
C PRO A 322 -21.90 -2.25 -12.19
N LYS A 323 -23.04 -2.13 -11.49
CA LYS A 323 -24.23 -1.37 -11.95
C LYS A 323 -24.44 -0.06 -11.19
N SER A 324 -23.65 0.24 -10.16
CA SER A 324 -23.73 1.53 -9.49
C SER A 324 -22.97 2.57 -10.29
N ASN A 325 -23.49 3.80 -10.34
CA ASN A 325 -22.69 4.95 -10.75
C ASN A 325 -21.41 4.94 -9.90
N GLN A 326 -20.26 4.99 -10.56
CA GLN A 326 -18.97 4.87 -9.90
C GLN A 326 -18.82 6.03 -8.92
N SER A 327 -18.95 5.74 -7.62
CA SER A 327 -18.76 6.75 -6.58
C SER A 327 -17.28 7.04 -6.29
N PHE A 328 -16.39 6.23 -6.87
CA PHE A 328 -14.95 6.25 -6.60
C PHE A 328 -14.13 5.60 -7.74
N ARG A 329 -12.90 6.08 -7.97
CA ARG A 329 -11.92 5.55 -8.95
C ARG A 329 -10.52 5.52 -8.37
N LEU A 330 -9.79 4.41 -8.44
CA LEU A 330 -8.41 4.33 -7.91
C LEU A 330 -7.39 5.12 -8.75
N PHE A 331 -7.72 5.38 -10.00
CA PHE A 331 -6.86 6.04 -10.98
C PHE A 331 -7.65 7.10 -11.74
N SER A 332 -7.00 8.22 -12.08
CA SER A 332 -7.62 9.21 -12.96
C SER A 332 -7.69 8.71 -14.39
N GLU A 333 -8.79 9.02 -15.07
CA GLU A 333 -8.83 9.01 -16.54
C GLU A 333 -8.20 10.28 -17.14
N ASP A 334 -8.24 11.40 -16.43
CA ASP A 334 -7.60 12.67 -16.82
C ASP A 334 -6.71 13.17 -15.67
N PRO A 335 -5.38 13.26 -15.85
CA PRO A 335 -4.48 13.76 -14.80
C PRO A 335 -4.80 15.19 -14.33
N ASN A 336 -5.65 15.93 -15.06
CA ASN A 336 -6.10 17.27 -14.69
C ASN A 336 -7.51 17.32 -14.08
N ASP A 337 -8.18 16.18 -13.86
CA ASP A 337 -9.54 16.16 -13.28
C ASP A 337 -9.51 16.54 -11.78
N PRO A 338 -10.11 17.66 -11.36
CA PRO A 338 -10.12 18.08 -9.95
C PRO A 338 -10.99 17.17 -9.06
N LEU A 339 -11.80 16.27 -9.62
CA LEU A 339 -12.59 15.27 -8.87
C LEU A 339 -11.82 13.97 -8.62
N LEU A 340 -10.53 13.97 -8.95
CA LEU A 340 -9.58 12.90 -8.68
C LEU A 340 -9.63 12.40 -7.24
N VAL A 341 -9.29 11.13 -7.05
CA VAL A 341 -8.87 10.67 -5.72
C VAL A 341 -7.63 11.43 -5.32
N PRO A 342 -7.67 12.22 -4.22
CA PRO A 342 -6.49 12.90 -3.74
C PRO A 342 -5.41 11.85 -3.54
N HIS A 343 -4.31 12.07 -4.24
CA HIS A 343 -3.09 11.36 -3.95
C HIS A 343 -2.32 12.18 -2.92
N VAL A 344 -1.84 11.49 -1.89
CA VAL A 344 -0.88 12.03 -0.93
C VAL A 344 0.39 11.22 -1.10
N ASP A 345 1.50 11.91 -1.40
CA ASP A 345 2.82 11.31 -1.54
C ASP A 345 2.83 10.10 -2.51
N GLY A 346 2.09 10.23 -3.62
CA GLY A 346 1.97 9.20 -4.66
C GLY A 346 1.08 8.01 -4.30
N THR A 347 0.42 8.02 -3.15
CA THR A 347 -0.52 6.98 -2.70
C THR A 347 -1.94 7.53 -2.67
N ASP A 348 -2.96 6.71 -2.95
CA ASP A 348 -4.34 7.14 -2.80
C ASP A 348 -4.67 7.43 -1.32
N ILE A 349 -5.58 8.37 -1.09
CA ILE A 349 -5.92 8.84 0.25
C ILE A 349 -6.40 7.75 1.22
N LEU A 350 -7.07 6.70 0.73
CA LEU A 350 -7.51 5.59 1.59
C LEU A 350 -6.30 4.77 2.05
N THR A 351 -5.41 4.40 1.14
CA THR A 351 -4.16 3.71 1.48
C THR A 351 -3.29 4.57 2.42
N ALA A 352 -3.19 5.88 2.18
CA ALA A 352 -2.43 6.79 3.04
C ALA A 352 -3.04 6.90 4.45
N TRP A 353 -4.37 7.03 4.53
CA TRP A 353 -5.09 7.04 5.80
C TRP A 353 -4.89 5.75 6.61
N ILE A 354 -5.01 4.59 5.95
CA ILE A 354 -4.77 3.30 6.60
C ILE A 354 -3.32 3.22 7.07
N LEU A 355 -2.36 3.61 6.23
CA LEU A 355 -0.93 3.60 6.56
C LEU A 355 -0.58 4.51 7.75
N ASP A 356 -1.26 5.65 7.90
CA ASP A 356 -1.15 6.52 9.09
C ASP A 356 -1.94 6.00 10.33
N GLY A 357 -2.35 4.72 10.30
CA GLY A 357 -3.03 4.07 11.42
C GLY A 357 -4.55 4.24 11.43
N ALA A 358 -5.16 4.54 10.28
CA ALA A 358 -6.60 4.71 10.13
C ALA A 358 -7.23 5.66 11.17
N LYS A 359 -6.49 6.70 11.57
CA LYS A 359 -6.94 7.66 12.61
C LYS A 359 -8.20 8.37 12.14
N THR A 360 -9.20 8.45 13.00
CA THR A 360 -10.49 9.10 12.73
C THR A 360 -10.66 10.32 13.61
N ARG A 361 -11.36 11.35 13.13
CA ARG A 361 -11.79 12.48 13.96
C ARG A 361 -13.09 13.08 13.44
N ASP A 362 -13.75 13.86 14.28
CA ASP A 362 -14.93 14.63 13.88
C ASP A 362 -14.50 15.74 12.89
N CYS A 363 -14.95 15.67 11.64
CA CYS A 363 -14.60 16.67 10.64
C CYS A 363 -15.32 18.01 10.80
N THR A 364 -16.25 18.14 11.76
CA THR A 364 -16.82 19.42 12.18
C THR A 364 -15.99 20.11 13.25
N ALA A 365 -15.01 19.41 13.82
CA ALA A 365 -14.02 19.99 14.72
C ALA A 365 -12.82 20.57 13.95
N ALA A 366 -12.19 21.57 14.56
CA ALA A 366 -10.90 22.09 14.12
C ALA A 366 -9.83 20.96 14.14
N PRO A 367 -8.92 20.94 13.15
CA PRO A 367 -7.88 19.91 13.04
C PRO A 367 -6.86 19.92 14.19
#